data_AF-A0A6V7L7E6-F1
#
_entry.id   AF-A0A6V7L7E6-F1
#
_cell.length_a   1.000
_cell.length_b   1.000
_cell.length_c   1.000
_cell.angle_alpha   90.00
_cell.angle_beta   90.00
_cell.angle_gamma   90.00
#
_symmetry.space_group_name_H-M   'P 1'
#
loop_
_entity.id
_entity.type
_entity.pdbx_description
1 polymer ?
#
loop_
_entity_poly.entity_id
_entity_poly.type
_entity_poly.pdbx_seq_one_letter_code
_entity_poly.pdbx_strand_id
1 'polypeptide(L)'
;MDNPSAPMAYGIYGPRLDFQMCQNMLKHLSHVNDKTPNGILNMVSQAFMYYIFRREVVAALRHHIHYCSQNDKLYAIYALHAIVHEGMEQGRDCYRDLFAEILIELFYTAFVQASSAMRSKLYLMRKAFNGMFKDELLYKLDVEIQTLDPAWPVRAEPPAPETKPPVEPKPAGKADSVNSSGQSTTTSEITPPRN
;
A
#
# COMPACT_ATOMS: atom_id res chain seq x y z
N MET A 1 35.97 23.65 -32.07
CA MET A 1 35.29 24.26 -30.91
C MET A 1 34.15 23.34 -30.54
N ASP A 2 34.31 22.76 -29.36
CA ASP A 2 33.46 21.80 -28.70
C ASP A 2 31.98 22.19 -28.63
N ASN A 3 31.12 21.19 -28.81
CA ASN A 3 29.91 21.07 -27.99
C ASN A 3 29.62 19.57 -27.74
N PRO A 4 29.95 19.03 -26.55
CA PRO A 4 29.59 17.69 -26.15
C PRO A 4 28.25 17.69 -25.38
N SER A 5 27.48 16.61 -25.52
CA SER A 5 26.30 16.28 -24.71
C SER A 5 25.04 17.14 -24.92
N ALA A 6 24.28 16.81 -25.96
CA ALA A 6 22.82 16.79 -25.82
C ALA A 6 22.43 15.40 -25.28
N PRO A 7 21.71 15.28 -24.15
CA PRO A 7 21.22 13.99 -23.70
C PRO A 7 20.25 13.46 -24.77
N MET A 8 20.60 12.30 -25.33
CA MET A 8 19.74 11.55 -26.25
C MET A 8 18.34 11.47 -25.64
N ALA A 9 17.37 12.13 -26.30
CA ALA A 9 15.96 12.08 -25.94
C ALA A 9 15.40 10.68 -26.25
N TYR A 10 15.74 9.70 -25.41
CA TYR A 10 15.27 8.31 -25.51
C TYR A 10 13.75 8.17 -25.29
N GLY A 11 13.04 9.25 -24.98
CA GLY A 11 11.60 9.25 -24.70
C GLY A 11 10.66 9.40 -25.90
N ILE A 12 11.14 9.78 -27.10
CA ILE A 12 10.26 10.13 -28.23
C ILE A 12 10.31 9.13 -29.40
N TYR A 13 11.39 8.35 -29.52
CA TYR A 13 11.61 7.48 -30.70
C TYR A 13 11.77 5.98 -30.39
N GLY A 14 11.58 5.55 -29.14
CA GLY A 14 11.43 4.12 -28.84
C GLY A 14 10.05 3.60 -29.26
N PRO A 15 9.87 2.30 -29.54
CA PRO A 15 8.54 1.73 -29.74
C PRO A 15 7.68 2.13 -28.55
N ARG A 16 6.58 2.82 -28.83
CA ARG A 16 5.63 3.29 -27.82
C ARG A 16 5.13 2.04 -27.09
N LEU A 17 5.46 1.90 -25.81
CA LEU A 17 4.88 0.86 -24.98
C LEU A 17 3.39 1.18 -24.86
N ASP A 18 2.59 0.50 -25.67
CA ASP A 18 1.15 0.58 -25.64
C ASP A 18 0.55 -0.56 -24.82
N PHE A 19 -0.76 -0.46 -24.59
CA PHE A 19 -1.50 -1.46 -23.82
C PHE A 19 -1.31 -2.89 -24.38
N GLN A 20 -1.27 -3.04 -25.71
CA GLN A 20 -1.18 -4.35 -26.35
C GLN A 20 0.20 -4.98 -26.18
N MET A 21 1.26 -4.17 -26.24
CA MET A 21 2.63 -4.60 -25.99
C MET A 21 2.82 -5.01 -24.52
N CYS A 22 2.27 -4.25 -23.57
CA CYS A 22 2.22 -4.65 -22.17
C CYS A 22 1.53 -6.01 -21.99
N GLN A 23 0.37 -6.21 -22.62
CA GLN A 23 -0.32 -7.50 -22.56
C GLN A 23 0.50 -8.65 -23.15
N ASN A 24 1.22 -8.42 -24.24
CA ASN A 24 2.08 -9.44 -24.83
C ASN A 24 3.24 -9.81 -23.89
N MET A 25 3.85 -8.84 -23.22
CA MET A 25 4.86 -9.10 -22.20
C MET A 25 4.31 -9.89 -21.02
N LEU A 26 3.11 -9.54 -20.54
CA LEU A 26 2.45 -10.24 -19.43
C LEU A 26 2.09 -11.69 -19.77
N LYS A 27 1.84 -12.04 -21.04
CA LYS A 27 1.62 -13.44 -21.45
C LYS A 27 2.81 -14.35 -21.13
N HIS A 28 4.03 -13.80 -21.10
CA HIS A 28 5.22 -14.57 -20.75
C HIS A 28 5.30 -14.95 -19.26
N LEU A 29 4.47 -14.34 -18.39
CA LEU A 29 4.35 -14.73 -16.98
C LEU A 29 3.89 -16.18 -16.81
N SER A 30 3.15 -16.74 -17.78
CA SER A 30 2.72 -18.14 -17.76
C SER A 30 3.87 -19.14 -17.82
N HIS A 31 5.05 -18.73 -18.27
CA HIS A 31 6.25 -19.55 -18.30
C HIS A 31 7.09 -19.44 -17.02
N VAL A 32 6.67 -18.60 -16.06
CA VAL A 32 7.29 -18.53 -14.75
C VAL A 32 7.05 -19.86 -14.03
N ASN A 33 8.12 -20.47 -13.53
CA ASN A 33 8.03 -21.68 -12.71
C ASN A 33 8.70 -21.45 -11.35
N ASP A 34 8.42 -22.33 -10.39
CA ASP A 34 8.91 -22.23 -9.00
C ASP A 34 10.47 -22.25 -8.89
N LYS A 35 11.22 -22.60 -9.94
CA LYS A 35 12.70 -22.61 -9.96
C LYS A 35 13.32 -21.33 -10.51
N THR A 36 12.61 -20.56 -11.33
CA THR A 36 13.09 -19.26 -11.86
C THR A 36 12.03 -18.15 -11.81
N PRO A 37 11.37 -17.86 -10.67
CA PRO A 37 10.46 -16.71 -10.55
C PRO A 37 11.18 -15.40 -10.89
N ASN A 38 12.38 -15.24 -10.37
CA ASN A 38 13.06 -13.95 -10.36
C ASN A 38 13.55 -13.50 -11.74
N GLY A 39 13.93 -14.42 -12.64
CA GLY A 39 14.49 -14.04 -13.94
C GLY A 39 13.47 -13.34 -14.85
N ILE A 40 12.31 -13.97 -15.07
CA ILE A 40 11.25 -13.41 -15.93
C ILE A 40 10.61 -12.19 -15.26
N LEU A 41 10.37 -12.23 -13.95
CA LEU A 41 9.81 -11.10 -13.22
C LEU A 41 10.74 -9.88 -13.25
N ASN A 42 12.05 -10.07 -13.07
CA ASN A 42 13.02 -8.99 -13.18
C ASN A 42 13.07 -8.44 -14.60
N MET A 43 13.08 -9.30 -15.62
CA MET A 43 13.09 -8.87 -17.02
C MET A 43 11.85 -8.03 -17.36
N VAL A 44 10.65 -8.49 -16.98
CA VAL A 44 9.39 -7.77 -17.22
C VAL A 44 9.37 -6.46 -16.45
N SER A 45 9.83 -6.44 -15.20
CA SER A 45 9.84 -5.24 -14.36
C SER A 45 10.82 -4.19 -14.89
N GLN A 46 12.04 -4.59 -15.25
CA GLN A 46 13.03 -3.69 -15.86
C GLN A 46 12.56 -3.16 -17.21
N ALA A 47 11.95 -4.01 -18.03
CA ALA A 47 11.39 -3.56 -19.28
C ALA A 47 10.28 -2.52 -19.04
N PHE A 48 9.34 -2.73 -18.11
CA PHE A 48 8.33 -1.73 -17.77
C PHE A 48 8.91 -0.45 -17.17
N MET A 49 9.98 -0.55 -16.38
CA MET A 49 10.70 0.59 -15.80
C MET A 49 11.27 1.55 -16.84
N TYR A 50 11.68 1.04 -18.00
CA TYR A 50 12.29 1.86 -19.06
C TYR A 50 11.30 2.83 -19.70
N TYR A 51 9.98 2.59 -19.58
CA TYR A 51 8.98 3.35 -20.32
C TYR A 51 8.28 4.42 -19.48
N ILE A 52 7.98 5.54 -20.14
CA ILE A 52 7.28 6.71 -19.56
C ILE A 52 5.77 6.39 -19.31
N PHE A 53 5.22 5.39 -20.01
CA PHE A 53 3.80 5.02 -20.02
C PHE A 53 3.37 4.11 -18.85
N ARG A 54 3.51 4.63 -17.63
CA ARG A 54 3.26 3.85 -16.41
C ARG A 54 1.80 3.50 -16.18
N ARG A 55 0.87 4.36 -16.58
CA ARG A 55 -0.57 4.12 -16.45
C ARG A 55 -1.02 2.96 -17.34
N GLU A 56 -0.43 2.83 -18.52
CA GLU A 56 -0.70 1.76 -19.47
C GLU A 56 -0.23 0.41 -18.93
N VAL A 57 0.92 0.35 -18.24
CA VAL A 57 1.39 -0.85 -17.53
C VAL A 57 0.40 -1.27 -16.44
N VAL A 58 -0.02 -0.32 -15.59
CA VAL A 58 -0.99 -0.60 -14.51
C VAL A 58 -2.34 -1.05 -15.08
N ALA A 59 -2.82 -0.40 -16.13
CA ALA A 59 -4.05 -0.79 -16.81
C ALA A 59 -3.95 -2.18 -17.47
N ALA A 60 -2.83 -2.50 -18.10
CA ALA A 60 -2.59 -3.81 -18.70
C ALA A 60 -2.53 -4.92 -17.66
N LEU A 61 -1.88 -4.68 -16.52
CA LEU A 61 -1.84 -5.65 -15.42
C LEU A 61 -3.23 -5.87 -14.82
N ARG A 62 -3.99 -4.79 -14.60
CA ARG A 62 -5.38 -4.86 -14.14
C ARG A 62 -6.25 -5.64 -15.10
N HIS A 63 -6.16 -5.37 -16.40
CA HIS A 63 -6.88 -6.16 -17.39
C HIS A 63 -6.43 -7.63 -17.35
N HIS A 64 -5.13 -7.90 -17.34
CA HIS A 64 -4.61 -9.26 -17.39
C HIS A 64 -5.15 -10.13 -16.25
N ILE A 65 -5.20 -9.62 -15.01
CA ILE A 65 -5.67 -10.42 -13.86
C ILE A 65 -7.11 -10.88 -13.98
N HIS A 66 -7.97 -10.14 -14.70
CA HIS A 66 -9.38 -10.49 -14.89
C HIS A 66 -9.58 -11.64 -15.89
N TYR A 67 -8.68 -11.78 -16.86
CA TYR A 67 -8.84 -12.71 -17.99
C TYR A 67 -7.79 -13.83 -18.07
N CYS A 68 -6.74 -13.79 -17.25
CA CYS A 68 -5.72 -14.84 -17.23
C CYS A 68 -6.15 -16.07 -16.43
N SER A 69 -5.37 -17.16 -16.55
CA SER A 69 -5.62 -18.39 -15.80
C SER A 69 -5.42 -18.18 -14.30
N GLN A 70 -5.95 -19.09 -13.48
CA GLN A 70 -5.81 -19.03 -12.02
C GLN A 70 -4.33 -18.91 -11.57
N ASN A 71 -3.43 -19.69 -12.18
CA ASN A 71 -2.00 -19.65 -11.86
C ASN A 71 -1.34 -18.34 -12.32
N ASP A 72 -1.76 -17.80 -13.47
CA ASP A 72 -1.22 -16.54 -13.98
C ASP A 72 -1.61 -15.34 -13.11
N LYS A 73 -2.74 -15.41 -12.38
CA LYS A 73 -3.11 -14.37 -11.42
C LYS A 73 -2.06 -14.22 -10.32
N LEU A 74 -1.51 -15.33 -9.83
CA LEU A 74 -0.41 -15.29 -8.85
C LEU A 74 0.81 -14.58 -9.44
N TYR A 75 1.20 -14.92 -10.67
CA TYR A 75 2.33 -14.29 -11.33
C TYR A 75 2.09 -12.82 -11.66
N ALA A 76 0.85 -12.42 -11.93
CA ALA A 76 0.49 -11.01 -12.08
C ALA A 76 0.69 -10.23 -10.77
N ILE A 77 0.33 -10.81 -9.62
CA ILE A 77 0.62 -10.20 -8.30
C ILE A 77 2.14 -10.14 -8.06
N TYR A 78 2.90 -11.15 -8.48
CA TYR A 78 4.36 -11.12 -8.37
C TYR A 78 4.99 -10.06 -9.27
N ALA A 79 4.44 -9.84 -10.47
CA ALA A 79 4.88 -8.78 -11.36
C ALA A 79 4.59 -7.40 -10.76
N LEU A 80 3.41 -7.18 -10.17
CA LEU A 80 3.11 -5.97 -9.41
C LEU A 80 4.19 -5.69 -8.37
N HIS A 81 4.48 -6.69 -7.52
CA HIS A 81 5.50 -6.58 -6.48
C HIS A 81 6.85 -6.16 -7.06
N ALA A 82 7.32 -6.87 -8.08
CA ALA A 82 8.62 -6.62 -8.69
C ALA A 82 8.70 -5.23 -9.37
N ILE A 83 7.63 -4.78 -10.04
CA ILE A 83 7.55 -3.44 -10.65
C ILE A 83 7.63 -2.35 -9.57
N VAL A 84 6.91 -2.51 -8.47
CA VAL A 84 6.92 -1.51 -7.37
C VAL A 84 8.28 -1.50 -6.67
N HIS A 85 8.83 -2.68 -6.37
CA HIS A 85 10.15 -2.82 -5.74
C HIS A 85 11.24 -2.15 -6.57
N GLU A 86 11.35 -2.52 -7.85
CA GLU A 86 12.33 -1.93 -8.78
C GLU A 86 12.11 -0.42 -8.94
N GLY A 87 10.85 0.02 -8.97
CA GLY A 87 10.50 1.44 -8.98
C GLY A 87 11.04 2.18 -7.76
N MET A 88 10.85 1.64 -6.56
CA MET A 88 11.34 2.23 -5.30
C MET A 88 12.87 2.27 -5.24
N GLU A 89 13.56 1.20 -5.63
CA GLU A 89 15.03 1.16 -5.65
C GLU A 89 15.64 2.22 -6.58
N GLN A 90 14.94 2.54 -7.68
CA GLN A 90 15.36 3.59 -8.63
C GLN A 90 14.81 4.99 -8.29
N GLY A 91 14.19 5.19 -7.12
CA GLY A 91 13.62 6.48 -6.69
C GLY A 91 12.38 6.92 -7.48
N ARG A 92 11.66 5.97 -8.08
CA ARG A 92 10.44 6.18 -8.88
C ARG A 92 9.19 5.65 -8.16
N ASP A 93 8.75 6.39 -7.14
CA ASP A 93 7.61 6.05 -6.28
C ASP A 93 6.24 6.03 -6.97
N CYS A 94 6.12 6.70 -8.10
CA CYS A 94 4.93 6.73 -8.96
C CYS A 94 4.22 5.39 -9.23
N TYR A 95 4.93 4.26 -9.35
CA TYR A 95 4.29 2.95 -9.54
C TYR A 95 3.61 2.48 -8.26
N ARG A 96 4.22 2.73 -7.10
CA ARG A 96 3.59 2.46 -5.80
C ARG A 96 2.25 3.17 -5.71
N ASP A 97 2.20 4.45 -6.07
CA ASP A 97 0.97 5.24 -5.95
C ASP A 97 -0.11 4.76 -6.93
N LEU A 98 0.25 4.47 -8.18
CA LEU A 98 -0.69 3.94 -9.17
C LEU A 98 -1.20 2.54 -8.81
N PHE A 99 -0.35 1.66 -8.27
CA PHE A 99 -0.79 0.35 -7.84
C PHE A 99 -1.58 0.40 -6.53
N ALA A 100 -1.30 1.35 -5.64
CA ALA A 100 -2.07 1.53 -4.40
C ALA A 100 -3.55 1.76 -4.69
N GLU A 101 -3.90 2.45 -5.78
CA GLU A 101 -5.28 2.70 -6.20
C GLU A 101 -6.06 1.41 -6.54
N ILE A 102 -5.37 0.36 -6.97
CA ILE A 102 -6.00 -0.88 -7.46
C ILE A 102 -5.57 -2.14 -6.69
N LEU A 103 -4.70 -2.02 -5.70
CA LEU A 103 -4.06 -3.16 -5.03
C LEU A 103 -5.08 -4.14 -4.43
N ILE A 104 -6.09 -3.61 -3.73
CA ILE A 104 -7.14 -4.42 -3.10
C ILE A 104 -7.91 -5.22 -4.15
N GLU A 105 -8.34 -4.58 -5.24
CA GLU A 105 -9.06 -5.26 -6.33
C GLU A 105 -8.24 -6.39 -6.93
N LEU A 106 -6.97 -6.14 -7.27
CA LEU A 106 -6.11 -7.14 -7.88
C LEU A 106 -5.89 -8.33 -6.94
N PHE A 107 -5.53 -8.05 -5.69
CA PHE A 107 -5.24 -9.08 -4.72
C PHE A 107 -6.49 -9.92 -4.40
N TYR A 108 -7.64 -9.28 -4.19
CA TYR A 108 -8.92 -9.95 -4.00
C TYR A 108 -9.27 -10.84 -5.19
N THR A 109 -9.15 -10.32 -6.42
CA THR A 109 -9.45 -11.08 -7.65
C THR A 109 -8.57 -12.33 -7.78
N ALA A 110 -7.29 -12.23 -7.42
CA ALA A 110 -6.40 -13.39 -7.37
C ALA A 110 -6.79 -14.37 -6.25
N PHE A 111 -7.18 -13.87 -5.08
CA PHE A 111 -7.46 -14.66 -3.89
C PHE A 111 -8.76 -15.45 -3.97
N VAL A 112 -9.84 -14.87 -4.50
CA VAL A 112 -11.15 -15.53 -4.66
C VAL A 112 -11.00 -16.87 -5.39
N GLN A 113 -10.19 -16.87 -6.45
CA GLN A 113 -10.00 -18.04 -7.29
C GLN A 113 -8.82 -18.90 -6.82
N ALA A 114 -8.12 -18.57 -5.73
CA ALA A 114 -6.89 -19.26 -5.32
C ALA A 114 -7.16 -20.64 -4.71
N SER A 115 -6.34 -21.63 -5.09
CA SER A 115 -6.25 -22.91 -4.38
C SER A 115 -5.55 -22.73 -3.03
N SER A 116 -5.67 -23.71 -2.12
CA SER A 116 -5.01 -23.65 -0.81
C SER A 116 -3.49 -23.39 -0.91
N ALA A 117 -2.80 -24.10 -1.82
CA ALA A 117 -1.37 -23.88 -2.07
C ALA A 117 -1.07 -22.45 -2.57
N MET A 118 -1.93 -21.91 -3.43
CA MET A 118 -1.80 -20.55 -3.95
C MET A 118 -2.10 -19.49 -2.89
N ARG A 119 -3.06 -19.72 -1.98
CA ARG A 119 -3.34 -18.84 -0.84
C ARG A 119 -2.13 -18.71 0.09
N SER A 120 -1.41 -19.79 0.35
CA SER A 120 -0.14 -19.74 1.11
C SER A 120 0.91 -18.87 0.42
N LYS A 121 1.03 -18.97 -0.92
CA LYS A 121 1.93 -18.12 -1.71
C LYS A 121 1.48 -16.65 -1.70
N LEU A 122 0.18 -16.38 -1.84
CA LEU A 122 -0.39 -15.04 -1.74
C LEU A 122 -0.19 -14.42 -0.34
N TYR A 123 -0.27 -15.22 0.72
CA TYR A 123 0.03 -14.76 2.08
C TYR A 123 1.48 -14.31 2.24
N LEU A 124 2.44 -15.06 1.68
CA LEU A 124 3.84 -14.63 1.66
C LEU A 124 4.02 -13.33 0.86
N MET A 125 3.33 -13.22 -0.29
CA MET A 125 3.38 -12.01 -1.11
C MET A 125 2.77 -10.81 -0.40
N ARG A 126 1.66 -11.00 0.32
CA ARG A 126 1.08 -9.97 1.17
C ARG A 126 2.07 -9.45 2.22
N LYS A 127 2.88 -10.32 2.82
CA LYS A 127 3.94 -9.88 3.77
C LYS A 127 5.00 -9.01 3.10
N ALA A 128 5.37 -9.33 1.87
CA ALA A 128 6.36 -8.54 1.12
C ALA A 128 5.89 -7.09 0.90
N PHE A 129 4.59 -6.84 0.85
CA PHE A 129 4.03 -5.49 0.73
C PHE A 129 4.26 -4.61 1.96
N ASN A 130 4.64 -5.17 3.11
CA ASN A 130 4.93 -4.38 4.31
C ASN A 130 6.12 -3.46 4.05
N GLY A 131 5.97 -2.16 4.34
CA GLY A 131 6.98 -1.15 4.03
C GLY A 131 6.99 -0.69 2.57
N MET A 132 6.36 -1.41 1.64
CA MET A 132 6.14 -0.95 0.26
C MET A 132 4.89 -0.08 0.15
N PHE A 133 3.82 -0.41 0.88
CA PHE A 133 2.56 0.33 0.88
C PHE A 133 2.20 0.83 2.28
N LYS A 134 1.33 1.85 2.33
CA LYS A 134 0.84 2.43 3.59
C LYS A 134 0.09 1.41 4.43
N ASP A 135 0.25 1.50 5.74
CA ASP A 135 -0.35 0.57 6.68
C ASP A 135 -1.88 0.55 6.63
N GLU A 136 -2.50 1.71 6.44
CA GLU A 136 -3.95 1.84 6.27
C GLU A 136 -4.47 1.07 5.06
N LEU A 137 -3.77 1.13 3.92
CA LEU A 137 -4.15 0.39 2.71
C LEU A 137 -4.05 -1.12 2.94
N LEU A 138 -2.96 -1.53 3.58
CA LEU A 138 -2.66 -2.91 3.88
C LEU A 138 -3.63 -3.51 4.91
N TYR A 139 -4.08 -2.73 5.89
CA TYR A 139 -5.15 -3.09 6.80
C TYR A 139 -6.48 -3.30 6.06
N LYS A 140 -6.89 -2.35 5.22
CA LYS A 140 -8.11 -2.48 4.40
C LYS A 140 -8.07 -3.73 3.51
N LEU A 141 -6.93 -3.99 2.89
CA LEU A 141 -6.71 -5.22 2.12
C LEU A 141 -6.95 -6.47 2.99
N ASP A 142 -6.35 -6.53 4.18
CA ASP A 142 -6.50 -7.70 5.04
C ASP A 142 -7.95 -7.91 5.50
N VAL A 143 -8.68 -6.83 5.79
CA VAL A 143 -10.11 -6.89 6.13
C VAL A 143 -10.92 -7.46 4.96
N GLU A 144 -10.69 -6.99 3.75
CA GLU A 144 -11.38 -7.49 2.54
C GLU A 144 -11.08 -8.98 2.31
N ILE A 145 -9.84 -9.43 2.51
CA ILE A 145 -9.49 -10.85 2.35
C ILE A 145 -10.03 -11.71 3.48
N GLN A 146 -10.16 -11.18 4.70
CA GLN A 146 -10.77 -11.89 5.81
C GLN A 146 -12.23 -12.27 5.54
N THR A 147 -12.94 -11.51 4.68
CA THR A 147 -14.30 -11.89 4.23
C THR A 147 -14.32 -13.21 3.44
N LEU A 148 -13.21 -13.58 2.81
CA LEU A 148 -13.03 -14.83 2.04
C LEU A 148 -12.35 -15.94 2.84
N ASP A 149 -11.53 -15.57 3.82
CA ASP A 149 -10.80 -16.48 4.69
C ASP A 149 -10.80 -15.94 6.13
N PRO A 150 -11.71 -16.43 6.99
CA PRO A 150 -11.81 -15.95 8.37
C PRO A 150 -10.54 -16.14 9.21
N ALA A 151 -9.65 -17.05 8.80
CA ALA A 151 -8.36 -17.27 9.48
C ALA A 151 -7.26 -16.31 9.00
N TRP A 152 -7.54 -15.42 8.03
CA TRP A 152 -6.59 -14.44 7.55
C TRP A 152 -6.20 -13.47 8.66
N PRO A 153 -4.90 -13.29 8.96
CA PRO A 153 -4.45 -12.38 9.99
C PRO A 153 -4.62 -10.94 9.51
N VAL A 154 -5.33 -10.14 10.30
CA VAL A 154 -5.53 -8.71 10.04
C VAL A 154 -4.48 -7.92 10.82
N ARG A 155 -3.86 -6.94 10.15
CA ARG A 155 -2.94 -6.02 10.84
C ARG A 155 -3.67 -5.22 11.91
N ALA A 156 -2.93 -4.79 12.94
CA ALA A 156 -3.47 -3.85 13.91
C ALA A 156 -3.95 -2.59 13.18
N GLU A 157 -5.13 -2.10 13.59
CA GLU A 157 -5.70 -0.89 13.04
C GLU A 157 -4.71 0.28 13.25
N PRO A 158 -4.42 1.10 12.22
CA PRO A 158 -3.55 2.26 12.40
C PRO A 158 -4.10 3.16 13.51
N PRO A 159 -3.24 3.77 14.36
CA PRO A 159 -3.72 4.72 15.35
C PRO A 159 -4.56 5.80 14.67
N ALA A 160 -5.73 6.09 15.24
CA ALA A 160 -6.62 7.12 14.72
C ALA A 160 -5.83 8.43 14.50
N PRO A 161 -6.09 9.16 13.40
CA PRO A 161 -5.40 10.42 13.17
C PRO A 161 -5.64 11.32 14.39
N GLU A 162 -4.54 11.70 15.05
CA GLU A 162 -4.58 12.57 16.23
C GLU A 162 -5.43 13.79 15.87
N THR A 163 -6.63 13.86 16.47
CA THR A 163 -7.44 15.05 16.39
C THR A 163 -6.64 16.14 17.05
N LYS A 164 -6.40 17.24 16.30
CA LYS A 164 -5.70 18.43 16.79
C LYS A 164 -6.19 18.74 18.21
N PRO A 165 -5.30 19.03 19.17
CA PRO A 165 -5.69 19.27 20.55
C PRO A 165 -6.76 20.38 20.60
N PRO A 166 -7.78 20.25 21.46
CA PRO A 166 -8.81 21.27 21.61
C PRO A 166 -8.16 22.64 21.83
N VAL A 167 -8.54 23.61 20.99
CA VAL A 167 -8.15 25.01 21.17
C VAL A 167 -8.73 25.46 22.51
N GLU A 168 -7.84 25.69 23.48
CA GLU A 168 -8.18 26.28 24.78
C GLU A 168 -8.98 27.59 24.58
N PRO A 169 -10.15 27.76 25.22
CA PRO A 169 -10.80 29.05 25.23
C PRO A 169 -10.00 30.01 26.12
N LYS A 170 -9.38 31.00 25.48
CA LYS A 170 -8.73 32.16 26.11
C LYS A 170 -9.63 32.77 27.19
N PRO A 171 -9.20 32.90 28.45
CA PRO A 171 -10.02 33.52 29.49
C PRO A 171 -10.14 35.02 29.20
N ALA A 172 -11.39 35.47 29.04
CA ALA A 172 -11.73 36.89 29.00
C ALA A 172 -11.45 37.49 30.38
N GLY A 173 -10.54 38.46 30.42
CA GLY A 173 -10.28 39.24 31.62
C GLY A 173 -11.54 39.96 32.10
N LYS A 174 -11.77 39.95 33.40
CA LYS A 174 -12.62 40.93 34.06
C LYS A 174 -11.97 41.35 35.37
N ALA A 175 -11.69 42.64 35.45
CA ALA A 175 -11.11 43.34 36.59
C ALA A 175 -12.12 43.44 37.75
N ASP A 176 -11.57 43.22 38.95
CA ASP A 176 -11.80 43.88 40.25
C ASP A 176 -13.23 44.16 40.75
N SER A 177 -13.60 43.49 41.85
CA SER A 177 -14.00 44.22 43.07
C SER A 177 -13.99 43.37 44.35
N VAL A 178 -13.33 43.97 45.34
CA VAL A 178 -13.19 43.70 46.76
C VAL A 178 -14.52 43.55 47.50
N ASN A 179 -14.63 42.62 48.48
CA ASN A 179 -14.80 42.93 49.93
C ASN A 179 -15.06 41.68 50.81
N SER A 180 -14.06 41.38 51.65
CA SER A 180 -14.06 41.06 53.10
C SER A 180 -15.04 40.09 53.80
N SER A 181 -14.43 39.30 54.70
CA SER A 181 -14.87 38.79 56.01
C SER A 181 -15.65 37.46 56.08
N GLY A 182 -15.02 36.46 56.72
CA GLY A 182 -15.69 35.24 57.20
C GLY A 182 -14.72 34.14 57.65
N GLN A 183 -14.52 34.04 58.96
CA GLN A 183 -13.62 33.15 59.70
C GLN A 183 -14.11 31.68 59.76
N SER A 184 -13.20 30.76 60.12
CA SER A 184 -13.44 29.43 60.75
C SER A 184 -13.88 28.30 59.80
N THR A 185 -13.43 27.04 59.88
CA THR A 185 -12.71 26.26 60.90
C THR A 185 -12.32 24.91 60.29
N THR A 186 -11.09 24.47 60.56
CA THR A 186 -10.67 23.06 60.59
C THR A 186 -11.48 22.30 61.65
N THR A 187 -11.98 21.07 61.40
CA THR A 187 -12.11 19.95 62.38
C THR A 187 -12.85 18.73 61.80
N SER A 188 -12.19 17.57 61.97
CA SER A 188 -12.67 16.18 62.13
C SER A 188 -13.37 15.41 61.01
N GLU A 189 -12.64 14.42 60.46
CA GLU A 189 -13.20 13.17 59.97
C GLU A 189 -13.12 12.13 61.10
N ILE A 190 -14.30 11.73 61.59
CA ILE A 190 -14.51 10.65 62.58
C ILE A 190 -14.97 9.43 61.79
N THR A 191 -14.15 8.37 61.79
CA THR A 191 -14.54 7.03 61.32
C THR A 191 -15.27 6.29 62.45
N PRO A 192 -16.43 5.65 62.22
CA PRO A 192 -17.01 4.70 63.16
C PRO A 192 -16.63 3.24 62.82
N PRO A 193 -16.77 2.31 63.79
CA PRO A 193 -16.09 1.02 63.81
C PRO A 193 -16.98 -0.17 63.38
N ARG A 194 -16.37 -1.33 63.09
CA ARG A 194 -17.04 -2.62 63.31
C ARG A 194 -16.07 -3.83 63.46
N ASN A 195 -16.18 -4.43 64.64
CA ASN A 195 -15.73 -5.75 65.14
C ASN A 195 -14.26 -6.17 65.08
#